data_AF-A0A918AU19-F1
#
_entry.id   AF-A0A918AU19-F1
#
_cell.length_a   1.000
_cell.length_b   1.000
_cell.length_c   1.000
_cell.angle_alpha   90.00
_cell.angle_beta   90.00
_cell.angle_gamma   90.00
#
_symmetry.space_group_name_H-M   'P 1'
#
loop_
_entity.id
_entity.type
_entity.pdbx_description
1 polymer ?
#
loop_
_entity_poly.entity_id
_entity_poly.type
_entity_poly.pdbx_seq_one_letter_code
_entity_poly.pdbx_strand_id
1 'polypeptide(L)'
;MNTDLVSRTGLMPEIPAQMSKNPVDELEVAVERVLAAVRPSSLTDPIESAHSAETALRTAVRAAADGVPDDAMSQALACAEAACEHLRYLEFQEARLLLVAARGQLVRSHGRRA
;
A
#
# COMPACT_ATOMS: atom_id res chain seq x y z
N MET A 1 -10.70 -60.57 13.29
CA MET A 1 -10.02 -59.92 12.15
C MET A 1 -10.33 -58.44 12.30
N ASN A 2 -9.51 -57.73 13.09
CA ASN A 2 -9.75 -56.36 13.51
C ASN A 2 -8.91 -55.44 12.63
N THR A 3 -9.56 -54.62 11.82
CA THR A 3 -8.91 -53.57 11.03
C THR A 3 -9.12 -52.24 11.74
N ASP A 4 -8.10 -51.79 12.47
CA ASP A 4 -8.07 -50.48 13.11
C ASP A 4 -8.02 -49.38 12.06
N LEU A 5 -9.13 -48.65 11.98
CA LEU A 5 -9.32 -47.45 11.18
C LEU A 5 -8.74 -46.27 11.98
N VAL A 6 -7.43 -46.04 11.88
CA VAL A 6 -6.81 -44.81 12.42
C VAL A 6 -7.05 -43.67 11.44
N SER A 7 -8.18 -42.98 11.62
CA SER A 7 -8.45 -41.67 11.04
C SER A 7 -7.42 -40.68 11.57
N ARG A 8 -6.34 -40.47 10.81
CA ARG A 8 -5.37 -39.40 11.08
C ARG A 8 -6.08 -38.06 11.02
N THR A 9 -6.22 -37.48 12.19
CA THR A 9 -6.58 -36.09 12.47
C THR A 9 -5.63 -35.18 11.70
N GLY A 10 -6.00 -34.81 10.48
CA GLY A 10 -5.41 -33.69 9.77
C GLY A 10 -5.93 -32.41 10.40
N LEU A 11 -5.32 -31.98 11.51
CA LEU A 11 -5.38 -30.59 11.93
C LEU A 11 -4.72 -29.79 10.81
N MET A 12 -5.53 -29.40 9.81
CA MET A 12 -5.20 -28.26 8.99
C MET A 12 -4.97 -27.12 9.97
N PRO A 13 -3.80 -26.47 9.96
CA PRO A 13 -3.70 -25.19 10.62
C PRO A 13 -4.74 -24.32 9.94
N GLU A 14 -5.79 -23.95 10.67
CA GLU A 14 -6.56 -22.75 10.37
C GLU A 14 -5.52 -21.62 10.38
N ILE A 15 -4.96 -21.34 9.21
CA ILE A 15 -4.28 -20.08 8.95
C ILE A 15 -5.31 -19.06 9.36
N PRO A 16 -5.05 -18.23 10.40
CA PRO A 16 -6.03 -17.26 10.84
C PRO A 16 -6.48 -16.47 9.63
N ALA A 17 -7.75 -16.67 9.26
CA ALA A 17 -8.39 -15.97 8.20
C ALA A 17 -8.21 -14.49 8.49
N GLN A 18 -7.52 -13.79 7.58
CA GLN A 18 -7.46 -12.34 7.54
C GLN A 18 -6.87 -11.73 8.81
N MET A 19 -5.53 -11.59 8.85
CA MET A 19 -4.97 -10.36 9.41
C MET A 19 -5.76 -9.23 8.74
N SER A 20 -6.62 -8.54 9.47
CA SER A 20 -7.27 -7.33 9.00
C SER A 20 -6.15 -6.43 8.52
N LYS A 21 -5.90 -6.38 7.22
CA LYS A 21 -4.82 -5.58 6.66
C LYS A 21 -5.14 -4.15 7.06
N ASN A 22 -4.30 -3.58 7.92
CA ASN A 22 -4.49 -2.22 8.36
C ASN A 22 -4.40 -1.36 7.09
N PRO A 23 -5.43 -0.55 6.77
CA PRO A 23 -5.43 0.25 5.54
C PRO A 23 -4.21 1.16 5.41
N VAL A 24 -3.59 1.50 6.54
CA VAL A 24 -2.39 2.34 6.59
C VAL A 24 -1.16 1.55 6.15
N ASP A 25 -1.04 0.28 6.54
CA ASP A 25 0.03 -0.61 6.09
C ASP A 25 -0.10 -0.87 4.57
N GLU A 26 -1.33 -0.99 4.07
CA GLU A 26 -1.58 -1.12 2.62
C GLU A 26 -1.16 0.13 1.85
N LEU A 27 -1.48 1.32 2.38
CA LEU A 27 -1.06 2.58 1.79
C LEU A 27 0.46 2.73 1.82
N GLU A 28 1.12 2.35 2.91
CA GLU A 28 2.59 2.35 3.00
C GLU A 28 3.22 1.46 1.94
N VAL A 29 2.77 0.21 1.83
CA VAL A 29 3.25 -0.73 0.81
C VAL A 29 3.01 -0.18 -0.61
N ALA A 30 1.86 0.44 -0.86
CA ALA A 30 1.57 1.05 -2.16
C ALA A 30 2.51 2.21 -2.45
N VAL A 31 2.73 3.12 -1.50
CA VAL A 31 3.66 4.25 -1.64
C VAL A 31 5.08 3.77 -1.94
N GLU A 32 5.57 2.73 -1.25
CA GLU A 32 6.90 2.17 -1.49
C GLU A 32 7.04 1.53 -2.87
N ARG A 33 6.02 0.77 -3.30
CA ARG A 33 5.99 0.16 -4.64
C ARG A 33 5.98 1.21 -5.73
N VAL A 34 5.17 2.26 -5.57
CA VAL A 34 5.09 3.34 -6.55
C VAL A 34 6.41 4.10 -6.61
N LEU A 35 7.00 4.48 -5.46
CA LEU A 35 8.34 5.08 -5.41
C LEU A 35 9.38 4.24 -6.15
N ALA A 36 9.28 2.91 -6.05
CA ALA A 36 10.17 2.01 -6.76
C ALA A 36 9.93 2.01 -8.29
N ALA A 37 8.67 1.99 -8.71
CA ALA A 37 8.25 1.94 -10.11
C ALA A 37 8.59 3.24 -10.87
N VAL A 38 8.46 4.41 -10.22
CA VAL A 38 8.68 5.71 -10.87
C VAL A 38 10.12 6.21 -10.79
N ARG A 39 11.05 5.36 -10.35
CA ARG A 39 12.49 5.68 -10.40
C ARG A 39 12.92 5.84 -11.86
N PRO A 40 13.70 6.88 -12.22
CA PRO A 40 14.16 7.08 -13.60
C PRO A 40 14.84 5.86 -14.22
N SER A 41 15.62 5.11 -13.43
CA SER A 41 16.29 3.88 -13.86
C SER A 41 15.36 2.68 -14.09
N SER A 42 14.11 2.75 -13.63
CA SER A 42 13.12 1.67 -13.71
C SER A 42 12.11 1.87 -14.85
N LEU A 43 12.07 3.06 -15.46
CA LEU A 43 11.10 3.42 -16.49
C LEU A 43 11.51 2.83 -17.84
N THR A 44 10.90 1.70 -18.22
CA THR A 44 11.04 1.13 -19.57
C THR A 44 9.98 1.72 -20.52
N ASP A 45 8.73 1.81 -20.04
CA ASP A 45 7.64 2.58 -20.67
C ASP A 45 7.09 3.58 -19.64
N PRO A 46 7.34 4.89 -19.79
CA PRO A 46 6.87 5.90 -18.85
C PRO A 46 5.33 5.97 -18.73
N ILE A 47 4.60 5.79 -19.84
CA ILE A 47 3.15 5.94 -19.85
C ILE A 47 2.49 4.76 -19.13
N GLU A 48 2.90 3.54 -19.48
CA GLU A 48 2.40 2.33 -18.82
C GLU A 48 2.77 2.34 -17.32
N SER A 49 4.01 2.72 -17.00
CA SER A 49 4.49 2.79 -15.61
C SER A 49 3.70 3.81 -14.80
N ALA A 50 3.43 5.00 -15.36
CA ALA A 50 2.63 6.03 -14.71
C ALA A 50 1.19 5.57 -14.48
N HIS A 51 0.55 4.98 -15.48
CA HIS A 51 -0.82 4.49 -15.37
C HIS A 51 -0.96 3.37 -14.32
N SER A 52 -0.04 2.41 -14.34
CA SER A 52 -0.01 1.32 -13.36
C SER A 52 0.23 1.83 -11.94
N ALA A 53 1.20 2.74 -11.77
CA ALA A 53 1.50 3.40 -10.51
C ALA A 53 0.30 4.20 -9.97
N GLU A 54 -0.33 5.01 -10.83
CA GLU A 54 -1.49 5.84 -10.48
C GLU A 54 -2.68 4.99 -10.06
N THR A 55 -2.97 3.91 -10.81
CA THR A 55 -4.06 2.99 -10.48
C THR A 55 -3.83 2.30 -9.13
N ALA A 56 -2.62 1.80 -8.89
CA ALA A 56 -2.26 1.15 -7.64
C ALA A 56 -2.36 2.10 -6.45
N LEU A 57 -1.81 3.32 -6.58
CA LEU A 57 -1.83 4.32 -5.52
C LEU A 57 -3.25 4.77 -5.21
N ARG A 58 -4.06 5.08 -6.23
CA ARG A 58 -5.45 5.51 -6.06
C ARG A 58 -6.30 4.45 -5.38
N THR A 59 -6.06 3.19 -5.68
CA THR A 59 -6.75 2.07 -5.03
C THR A 59 -6.43 2.03 -3.54
N ALA A 60 -5.15 2.16 -3.18
CA ALA A 60 -4.72 2.16 -1.78
C ALA A 60 -5.23 3.40 -1.01
N VAL A 61 -5.20 4.58 -1.62
CA VAL A 61 -5.76 5.81 -1.04
C VAL A 61 -7.23 5.65 -0.71
N ARG A 62 -8.03 5.08 -1.64
CA ARG A 62 -9.46 4.84 -1.40
C ARG A 62 -9.70 3.87 -0.26
N ALA A 63 -8.94 2.77 -0.19
CA ALA A 63 -9.06 1.82 0.91
C ALA A 63 -8.67 2.44 2.27
N ALA A 64 -7.69 3.34 2.26
CA ALA A 64 -7.18 4.00 3.45
C ALA A 64 -8.04 5.19 3.94
N ALA A 65 -8.86 5.78 3.07
CA ALA A 65 -9.74 6.89 3.41
C ALA A 65 -10.87 6.51 4.40
N ASP A 66 -11.26 5.24 4.43
CA ASP A 66 -12.32 4.73 5.31
C ASP A 66 -11.84 4.49 6.76
N GLY A 67 -10.54 4.61 7.04
CA GLY A 67 -9.96 4.46 8.39
C GLY A 67 -10.15 5.71 9.26
N VAL A 68 -10.00 5.58 10.59
CA VAL A 68 -10.00 6.73 11.51
C VAL A 68 -8.70 7.54 11.27
N PRO A 69 -8.77 8.75 10.72
CA PRO A 69 -7.56 9.48 10.35
C PRO A 69 -7.05 10.28 11.54
N ASP A 70 -5.80 10.07 11.93
CA ASP A 70 -5.04 11.09 12.67
C ASP A 70 -4.51 12.16 11.69
N ASP A 71 -3.99 13.28 12.22
CA ASP A 71 -3.48 14.39 11.39
C ASP A 71 -2.38 13.94 10.42
N ALA A 72 -1.50 13.02 10.84
CA ALA A 72 -0.41 12.54 10.00
C ALA A 72 -0.96 11.63 8.89
N MET A 73 -1.94 10.79 9.19
CA MET A 73 -2.64 9.98 8.19
C MET A 73 -3.36 10.85 7.16
N SER A 74 -4.04 11.91 7.61
CA SER A 74 -4.69 12.89 6.70
C SER A 74 -3.68 13.55 5.76
N GLN A 75 -2.51 13.94 6.28
CA GLN A 75 -1.43 14.52 5.46
C GLN A 75 -0.85 13.48 4.48
N ALA A 76 -0.69 12.22 4.90
CA ALA A 76 -0.22 11.16 4.03
C ALA A 76 -1.17 10.93 2.85
N LEU A 77 -2.48 10.87 3.12
CA LEU A 77 -3.53 10.75 2.10
C LEU A 77 -3.49 11.93 1.12
N ALA A 78 -3.45 13.17 1.62
CA ALA A 78 -3.39 14.35 0.77
C ALA A 78 -2.15 14.36 -0.14
N CYS A 79 -0.98 13.97 0.38
CA CYS A 79 0.22 13.85 -0.44
C CYS A 79 0.10 12.72 -1.48
N ALA A 80 -0.47 11.58 -1.12
CA ALA A 80 -0.67 10.46 -2.05
C ALA A 80 -1.70 10.78 -3.15
N GLU A 81 -2.77 11.51 -2.82
CA GLU A 81 -3.74 12.03 -3.78
C GLU A 81 -3.10 13.01 -4.77
N ALA A 82 -2.34 13.98 -4.26
CA ALA A 82 -1.60 14.90 -5.11
C ALA A 82 -0.60 14.16 -6.01
N ALA A 83 0.09 13.15 -5.49
CA ALA A 83 0.99 12.32 -6.28
C ALA A 83 0.26 11.58 -7.42
N CYS A 84 -0.97 11.09 -7.19
CA CYS A 84 -1.78 10.49 -8.26
C CYS A 84 -2.00 11.46 -9.43
N GLU A 85 -2.21 12.74 -9.14
CA GLU A 85 -2.42 13.75 -10.19
C GLU A 85 -1.13 13.99 -10.99
N HIS A 86 0.01 14.12 -10.33
CA HIS A 86 1.30 14.26 -11.02
C HIS A 86 1.66 13.03 -11.86
N LEU A 87 1.31 11.82 -11.41
CA LEU A 87 1.48 10.61 -12.22
C LEU A 87 0.64 10.65 -13.50
N ARG A 88 -0.59 11.15 -13.44
CA ARG A 88 -1.45 11.32 -14.63
C ARG A 88 -0.82 12.24 -15.68
N TYR A 89 0.00 13.20 -15.26
CA TYR A 89 0.70 14.14 -16.14
C TYR A 89 2.17 13.76 -16.44
N LEU A 90 2.62 12.55 -16.04
CA LEU A 90 4.00 12.09 -16.19
C LEU A 90 5.04 12.96 -15.46
N GLU A 91 4.61 13.71 -14.45
CA GLU A 91 5.43 14.58 -13.60
C GLU A 91 6.09 13.74 -12.49
N PHE A 92 6.97 12.81 -12.90
CA PHE A 92 7.53 11.80 -11.99
C PHE A 92 8.34 12.38 -10.85
N GLN A 93 8.98 13.54 -11.04
CA GLN A 93 9.79 14.15 -9.98
C GLN A 93 8.90 14.71 -8.87
N GLU A 94 7.84 15.42 -9.24
CA GLU A 94 6.83 15.99 -8.37
C GLU A 94 6.08 14.88 -7.62
N ALA A 95 5.63 13.85 -8.34
CA ALA A 95 5.01 12.67 -7.74
C ALA A 95 5.93 12.01 -6.70
N ARG A 96 7.22 11.86 -7.00
CA ARG A 96 8.19 11.28 -6.05
C ARG A 96 8.38 12.13 -4.80
N LEU A 97 8.46 13.45 -4.93
CA LEU A 97 8.58 14.35 -3.78
C LEU A 97 7.39 14.18 -2.82
N LEU A 98 6.18 14.14 -3.37
CA LEU A 98 4.96 13.96 -2.60
C LEU A 98 4.87 12.56 -1.97
N LEU A 99 5.27 11.51 -2.68
CA LEU A 99 5.32 10.15 -2.14
C LEU A 99 6.33 10.00 -0.99
N VAL A 100 7.48 10.67 -1.08
CA VAL A 100 8.45 10.72 0.03
C VAL A 100 7.86 11.45 1.24
N ALA A 101 7.15 12.55 1.01
CA ALA A 101 6.44 13.26 2.08
C ALA A 101 5.35 12.36 2.71
N ALA A 102 4.54 11.69 1.90
CA ALA A 102 3.52 10.75 2.35
C ALA A 102 4.11 9.65 3.22
N ARG A 103 5.20 9.01 2.79
CA ARG A 103 5.91 8.00 3.58
C ARG A 103 6.38 8.54 4.94
N GLY A 104 6.91 9.76 4.98
CA GLY A 104 7.32 10.41 6.23
C GLY A 104 6.16 10.59 7.21
N GLN A 105 4.96 10.86 6.71
CA GLN A 105 3.76 11.01 7.53
C GLN A 105 3.19 9.65 7.99
N LEU A 106 3.23 8.62 7.15
CA LEU A 106 2.83 7.25 7.53
C LEU A 106 3.65 6.73 8.72
N VAL A 107 4.98 6.91 8.68
CA VAL A 107 5.87 6.55 9.81
C VAL A 107 5.47 7.28 11.10
N ARG A 108 5.09 8.56 11.02
CA ARG A 108 4.64 9.34 12.19
C ARG A 108 3.29 8.87 12.71
N SER A 109 2.37 8.52 11.82
CA SER A 109 1.08 7.95 12.20
C SER A 109 1.27 6.60 12.92
N HIS A 110 2.21 5.76 12.48
CA HIS A 110 2.57 4.50 13.15
C HIS A 110 3.16 4.72 14.54
N GLY A 111 4.11 5.65 14.67
CA GLY A 111 4.74 5.97 15.97
C GLY A 111 3.78 6.54 17.02
N ARG A 112 2.59 7.01 16.63
CA ARG A 112 1.54 7.47 17.56
C ARG A 112 0.58 6.36 18.02
N ARG A 113 0.57 5.21 17.34
CA ARG A 113 -0.30 4.06 17.65
C ARG A 113 0.38 3.00 18.53
N ALA A 114 1.71 2.99 18.58
CA ALA A 114 2.52 2.11 19.42
C ALA A 114 2.63 2.64 20.85
#